data_AF-A0A257ELZ8-F1
#
_entry.id   AF-A0A257ELZ8-F1
#
_cell.length_a   1.000
_cell.length_b   1.000
_cell.length_c   1.000
_cell.angle_alpha   90.00
_cell.angle_beta   90.00
_cell.angle_gamma   90.00
#
_symmetry.space_group_name_H-M   'P 1'
#
loop_
_entity.id
_entity.type
_entity.pdbx_description
1 polymer ?
#
loop_
_entity_poly.entity_id
_entity_poly.type
_entity_poly.pdbx_seq_one_letter_code
_entity_poly.pdbx_strand_id
1 'polypeptide(L)'
;MYSQAEAHLTILDHCAGRSLRRAYLVLLLASERAGLRCEARQQVRELVIRNDAGLQFLTVELAGDALMLSLCRPALAENPGLAGDAMERFPGKVRGAPGAGEITIRLGSEMDAEDVVDWLFPAGNFSLGYGARKSA
;
A
#
# COMPACT_ATOMS: atom_id res chain seq x y z
N MET A 1 18.38 -9.86 10.51
CA MET A 1 17.06 -10.40 10.09
C MET A 1 15.95 -10.13 11.10
N TYR A 2 16.21 -10.07 12.42
CA TYR A 2 15.18 -9.79 13.44
C TYR A 2 14.65 -8.33 13.47
N SER A 3 15.39 -7.37 12.92
CA SER A 3 15.05 -5.94 13.03
C SER A 3 13.79 -5.52 12.27
N GLN A 4 13.44 -6.17 11.15
CA GLN A 4 12.22 -5.83 10.41
C GLN A 4 10.98 -6.37 11.10
N ALA A 5 11.02 -7.60 11.61
CA ALA A 5 9.91 -8.18 12.38
C ALA A 5 9.58 -7.33 13.61
N GLU A 6 10.59 -6.89 14.37
CA GLU A 6 10.40 -5.98 15.51
C GLU A 6 9.80 -4.63 15.10
N ALA A 7 10.23 -4.08 13.96
CA ALA A 7 9.67 -2.84 13.44
C ALA A 7 8.19 -2.98 13.05
N HIS A 8 7.80 -4.09 12.40
CA HIS A 8 6.39 -4.35 12.09
C HIS A 8 5.55 -4.55 13.36
N LEU A 9 6.07 -5.30 14.36
CA LEU A 9 5.39 -5.48 15.65
C LEU A 9 5.18 -4.13 16.35
N THR A 10 6.19 -3.27 16.35
CA THR A 10 6.08 -1.92 16.92
C THR A 10 4.97 -1.11 16.23
N ILE A 11 4.83 -1.18 14.91
CA ILE A 11 3.75 -0.50 14.19
C ILE A 11 2.37 -1.10 14.56
N LEU A 12 2.28 -2.42 14.65
CA LEU A 12 1.05 -3.13 15.03
C LEU A 12 0.57 -2.79 16.44
N ASP A 13 1.50 -2.59 17.38
CA ASP A 13 1.17 -2.20 18.75
C ASP A 13 0.53 -0.82 18.82
N HIS A 14 0.89 0.09 17.91
CA HIS A 14 0.31 1.43 17.81
C HIS A 14 -1.05 1.48 17.12
N CYS A 15 -1.46 0.42 16.41
CA CYS A 15 -2.76 0.38 15.75
C CYS A 15 -3.90 0.44 16.79
N ALA A 16 -4.87 1.32 16.57
CA ALA A 16 -5.98 1.59 17.51
C ALA A 16 -6.92 0.39 17.77
N GLY A 17 -6.82 -0.70 17.01
CA GLY A 17 -7.64 -1.88 17.22
C GLY A 17 -7.33 -3.05 16.29
N ARG A 18 -8.06 -4.15 16.49
CA ARG A 18 -7.90 -5.40 15.71
C ARG A 18 -8.08 -5.18 14.21
N SER A 19 -9.04 -4.34 13.82
CA SER A 19 -9.33 -4.06 12.41
C SER A 19 -8.14 -3.41 11.70
N LEU A 20 -7.52 -2.38 12.29
CA LEU A 20 -6.37 -1.70 11.67
C LEU A 20 -5.12 -2.59 11.64
N ARG A 21 -4.90 -3.40 12.68
CA ARG A 21 -3.82 -4.40 12.68
C ARG A 21 -3.95 -5.35 11.50
N ARG A 22 -5.18 -5.81 11.23
CA ARG A 22 -5.45 -6.69 10.09
C ARG A 22 -5.31 -5.97 8.76
N ALA A 23 -5.84 -4.77 8.63
CA ALA A 23 -5.66 -3.93 7.44
C ALA A 23 -4.17 -3.77 7.08
N TYR A 24 -3.33 -3.48 8.08
CA TYR A 24 -1.88 -3.38 7.91
C TYR A 24 -1.26 -4.70 7.42
N LEU A 25 -1.61 -5.82 8.06
CA LEU A 25 -1.10 -7.15 7.68
C LEU A 25 -1.56 -7.56 6.28
N VAL A 26 -2.80 -7.25 5.90
CA VAL A 26 -3.35 -7.52 4.56
C VAL A 26 -2.51 -6.80 3.50
N LEU A 27 -2.24 -5.51 3.68
CA LEU A 27 -1.41 -4.72 2.74
C LEU A 27 0.03 -5.23 2.68
N LEU A 28 0.65 -5.55 3.82
CA LEU A 28 1.99 -6.12 3.91
C LEU A 28 2.08 -7.43 3.13
N LEU A 29 1.21 -8.39 3.45
CA LEU A 29 1.23 -9.72 2.84
C LEU A 29 0.88 -9.69 1.35
N ALA A 30 -0.09 -8.87 0.93
CA ALA A 30 -0.42 -8.71 -0.48
C ALA A 30 0.76 -8.16 -1.28
N SER A 31 1.45 -7.16 -0.72
CA SER A 31 2.62 -6.55 -1.35
C SER A 31 3.77 -7.54 -1.50
N GLU A 32 4.08 -8.30 -0.45
CA GLU A 32 5.13 -9.33 -0.52
C GLU A 32 4.77 -10.46 -1.49
N ARG A 33 3.49 -10.90 -1.53
CA ARG A 33 3.02 -11.92 -2.48
C ARG A 33 3.12 -11.46 -3.92
N ALA A 34 2.99 -10.16 -4.17
CA ALA A 34 3.19 -9.54 -5.47
C ALA A 34 4.65 -9.28 -5.83
N GLY A 35 5.60 -9.77 -5.01
CA GLY A 35 7.04 -9.61 -5.25
C GLY A 35 7.58 -8.22 -4.89
N LEU A 36 6.82 -7.39 -4.19
CA LEU A 36 7.29 -6.09 -3.72
C LEU A 36 8.09 -6.24 -2.42
N ARG A 37 9.06 -5.35 -2.22
CA ARG A 37 9.87 -5.30 -1.00
C ARG A 37 9.23 -4.36 0.00
N CYS A 38 8.96 -4.88 1.19
CA CYS A 38 8.37 -4.16 2.30
C CYS A 38 9.43 -3.76 3.33
N GLU A 39 9.40 -2.52 3.79
CA GLU A 39 10.30 -1.98 4.82
C GLU A 39 9.47 -1.21 5.86
N ALA A 40 9.49 -1.68 7.11
CA ALA A 40 8.87 -0.96 8.22
C ALA A 40 9.79 0.14 8.76
N ARG A 41 9.24 1.35 8.89
CA ARG A 41 9.87 2.52 9.50
C ARG A 41 9.16 2.89 10.79
N GLN A 42 9.53 2.22 11.86
CA GLN A 42 8.87 2.34 13.17
C GLN A 42 8.85 3.76 13.74
N GLN A 43 9.87 4.60 13.48
CA GLN A 43 9.96 5.96 14.01
C GLN A 43 8.84 6.87 13.50
N VAL A 44 8.36 6.61 12.28
CA VAL A 44 7.27 7.36 11.62
C VAL A 44 6.02 6.49 11.40
N ARG A 45 6.03 5.25 11.90
CA ARG A 45 4.92 4.29 11.82
C ARG A 45 4.44 4.05 10.40
N GLU A 46 5.41 3.86 9.51
CA GLU A 46 5.18 3.74 8.08
C GLU A 46 5.63 2.37 7.58
N LEU A 47 4.88 1.80 6.63
CA LEU A 47 5.29 0.70 5.78
C LEU A 47 5.60 1.25 4.39
N VAL A 48 6.87 1.16 3.99
CA VAL A 48 7.33 1.55 2.65
C VAL A 48 7.34 0.32 1.75
N ILE A 49 6.76 0.42 0.57
CA ILE A 49 6.67 -0.69 -0.39
C ILE A 49 7.36 -0.28 -1.69
N ARG A 50 8.37 -1.06 -2.07
CA ARG A 50 9.24 -0.80 -3.22
C ARG A 50 9.13 -1.93 -4.25
N ASN A 51 9.31 -1.59 -5.52
CA ASN A 51 9.50 -2.58 -6.57
C ASN A 51 10.92 -3.19 -6.55
N ASP A 52 11.19 -4.14 -7.45
CA ASP A 52 12.49 -4.80 -7.58
C ASP A 52 13.64 -3.84 -7.91
N ALA A 53 13.34 -2.74 -8.62
CA ALA A 53 14.30 -1.68 -8.92
C ALA A 53 14.57 -0.74 -7.72
N GLY A 54 13.90 -0.95 -6.59
CA GLY A 54 14.03 -0.13 -5.38
C GLY A 54 13.22 1.16 -5.39
N LEU A 55 12.41 1.39 -6.43
CA LEU A 55 11.51 2.54 -6.52
C LEU A 55 10.34 2.36 -5.57
N GLN A 56 10.04 3.40 -4.80
CA GLN A 56 8.92 3.43 -3.87
C GLN A 56 7.61 3.63 -4.62
N PHE A 57 6.73 2.64 -4.53
CA PHE A 57 5.43 2.66 -5.20
C PHE A 57 4.31 3.03 -4.24
N LEU A 58 4.37 2.49 -3.02
CA LEU A 58 3.37 2.73 -2.00
C LEU A 58 4.02 3.08 -0.68
N THR A 59 3.28 3.85 0.09
CA THR A 59 3.52 4.11 1.51
C THR A 59 2.22 3.85 2.26
N VAL A 60 2.29 3.17 3.40
CA VAL A 60 1.16 3.03 4.33
C VAL A 60 1.57 3.66 5.66
N GLU A 61 0.97 4.78 6.01
CA GLU A 61 1.19 5.48 7.28
C GLU A 61 0.06 5.17 8.27
N LEU A 62 0.40 4.91 9.53
CA LEU A 62 -0.60 4.83 10.60
C LEU A 62 -0.96 6.22 11.13
N ALA A 63 -2.15 6.70 10.81
CA ALA A 63 -2.65 8.02 11.20
C ALA A 63 -3.87 7.91 12.14
N GLY A 64 -3.59 7.76 13.43
CA GLY A 64 -4.62 7.70 14.48
C GLY A 64 -5.50 6.46 14.35
N ASP A 65 -6.72 6.66 13.86
CA ASP A 65 -7.78 5.65 13.69
C ASP A 65 -7.87 5.08 12.26
N ALA A 66 -6.91 5.40 11.38
CA ALA A 66 -6.88 4.90 10.02
C ALA A 66 -5.45 4.63 9.53
N LEU A 67 -5.34 3.86 8.46
CA LEU A 67 -4.15 3.80 7.61
C LEU A 67 -4.30 4.76 6.44
N MET A 68 -3.23 5.47 6.11
CA MET A 68 -3.16 6.36 4.94
C MET A 68 -2.28 5.67 3.91
N LEU A 69 -2.90 5.12 2.87
CA LEU A 69 -2.19 4.49 1.76
C LEU A 69 -1.92 5.54 0.68
N SER A 70 -0.65 5.87 0.47
CA SER A 70 -0.22 6.74 -0.62
C SER A 70 0.28 5.95 -1.82
N LEU A 71 -0.19 6.32 -3.01
CA LEU A 71 0.36 5.92 -4.30
C LEU A 71 1.36 7.00 -4.75
N CYS A 72 2.63 6.66 -4.78
CA CYS A 72 3.70 7.61 -5.06
C CYS A 72 3.93 7.82 -6.57
N ARG A 73 4.62 8.90 -6.94
CA ARG A 73 4.90 9.28 -8.33
C ARG A 73 5.38 8.13 -9.22
N PRO A 74 6.31 7.24 -8.81
CA PRO A 74 6.74 6.15 -9.68
C PRO A 74 5.59 5.22 -10.08
N ALA A 75 4.70 4.88 -9.14
CA ALA A 75 3.52 4.07 -9.44
C ALA A 75 2.55 4.79 -10.39
N LEU A 76 2.30 6.08 -10.15
CA LEU A 76 1.42 6.89 -10.99
C LEU A 76 2.02 7.18 -12.38
N ALA A 77 3.34 7.24 -12.50
CA ALA A 77 4.01 7.40 -13.79
C ALA A 77 3.93 6.11 -14.63
N GLU A 78 4.04 4.94 -14.00
CA GLU A 78 3.91 3.65 -14.67
C GLU A 78 2.47 3.34 -15.08
N ASN A 79 1.50 3.74 -14.26
CA ASN A 79 0.08 3.65 -14.61
C ASN A 79 -0.66 4.95 -14.24
N PRO A 80 -0.73 5.91 -15.17
CA PRO A 80 -1.41 7.19 -14.95
C PRO A 80 -2.91 7.06 -14.67
N GLY A 81 -3.54 5.93 -15.06
CA GLY A 81 -4.95 5.64 -14.79
C GLY A 81 -5.24 5.40 -13.31
N LEU A 82 -4.25 4.97 -12.52
CA LEU A 82 -4.45 4.62 -11.10
C LEU A 82 -5.04 5.76 -10.28
N ALA A 83 -4.66 7.01 -10.56
CA ALA A 83 -5.20 8.14 -9.84
C ALA A 83 -6.71 8.34 -10.09
N GLY A 84 -7.16 8.16 -11.33
CA GLY A 84 -8.57 8.20 -11.70
C GLY A 84 -9.33 7.02 -11.11
N ASP A 85 -8.81 5.81 -11.29
CA ASP A 85 -9.42 4.58 -10.77
C ASP A 85 -9.59 4.64 -9.25
N ALA A 86 -8.61 5.18 -8.51
CA ALA A 86 -8.72 5.35 -7.06
C ALA A 86 -9.90 6.26 -6.68
N MET A 87 -10.08 7.36 -7.39
CA MET A 87 -11.16 8.33 -7.12
C MET A 87 -12.53 7.73 -7.38
N GLU A 88 -12.66 6.92 -8.43
CA GLU A 88 -13.90 6.22 -8.76
C GLU A 88 -14.22 5.11 -7.76
N ARG A 89 -13.20 4.33 -7.35
CA ARG A 89 -13.37 3.18 -6.45
C ARG A 89 -13.54 3.54 -4.99
N PHE A 90 -12.91 4.62 -4.53
CA PHE A 90 -12.89 5.01 -3.11
C PHE A 90 -13.47 6.42 -2.90
N PRO A 91 -14.75 6.65 -3.26
CA PRO A 91 -15.36 7.98 -3.20
C PRO A 91 -15.33 8.54 -1.78
N GLY A 92 -14.86 9.78 -1.63
CA GLY A 92 -14.74 10.47 -0.34
C GLY A 92 -13.59 10.01 0.56
N LYS A 93 -12.81 9.00 0.17
CA LYS A 93 -11.64 8.50 0.92
C LYS A 93 -10.30 8.95 0.32
N VAL A 94 -10.30 9.38 -0.94
CA VAL A 94 -9.09 9.83 -1.65
C VAL A 94 -8.81 11.31 -1.41
N ARG A 95 -7.55 11.64 -1.15
CA ARG A 95 -6.98 12.99 -1.19
C ARG A 95 -5.93 13.06 -2.30
N GLY A 96 -5.83 14.22 -2.95
CA GLY A 96 -4.97 14.44 -4.12
C GLY A 96 -5.79 14.61 -5.39
N ALA A 97 -5.11 14.77 -6.53
CA ALA A 97 -5.72 14.98 -7.84
C ALA A 97 -4.97 14.17 -8.91
N PRO A 98 -5.62 13.79 -10.04
CA PRO A 98 -4.91 13.22 -11.17
C PRO A 98 -3.82 14.19 -11.64
N GLY A 99 -2.61 13.68 -11.90
CA GLY A 99 -1.44 14.50 -12.21
C GLY A 99 -0.70 15.08 -10.99
N ALA A 100 -1.21 14.89 -9.77
CA ALA A 100 -0.42 15.10 -8.56
C ALA A 100 0.70 14.05 -8.48
N GLY A 101 1.81 14.41 -7.82
CA GLY A 101 2.92 13.49 -7.59
C GLY A 101 2.61 12.35 -6.62
N GLU A 102 1.44 12.39 -5.98
CA GLU A 102 0.97 11.41 -5.01
C GLU A 102 -0.55 11.55 -4.86
N ILE A 103 -1.23 10.43 -4.63
CA ILE A 103 -2.60 10.41 -4.09
C ILE A 103 -2.62 9.55 -2.84
N THR A 104 -3.52 9.86 -1.90
CA THR A 104 -3.63 9.14 -0.63
C THR A 104 -5.04 8.65 -0.40
N ILE A 105 -5.21 7.39 -0.02
CA ILE A 105 -6.48 6.73 0.28
C ILE A 105 -6.53 6.47 1.79
N ARG A 106 -7.58 6.97 2.45
CA ARG A 106 -7.83 6.69 3.87
C ARG A 106 -8.53 5.33 4.03
N LEU A 107 -7.94 4.44 4.81
CA LEU A 107 -8.44 3.09 5.11
C LEU A 107 -8.77 3.01 6.62
N GLY A 108 -10.06 2.96 6.96
CA GLY A 108 -10.52 2.91 8.36
C GLY A 108 -10.77 1.49 8.87
N SER A 109 -10.75 0.50 7.98
CA SER A 109 -11.16 -0.87 8.29
C SER A 109 -10.34 -1.93 7.55
N GLU A 110 -10.49 -3.18 7.97
CA GLU A 110 -9.95 -4.35 7.26
C GLU A 110 -10.51 -4.44 5.84
N MET A 111 -11.81 -4.21 5.67
CA MET A 111 -12.50 -4.24 4.37
C MET A 111 -11.95 -3.22 3.38
N ASP A 112 -11.62 -2.00 3.85
CA ASP A 112 -10.99 -1.00 2.98
C ASP A 112 -9.64 -1.47 2.43
N ALA A 113 -8.86 -2.19 3.24
CA ALA A 113 -7.58 -2.73 2.80
C ALA A 113 -7.76 -3.92 1.85
N GLU A 114 -8.77 -4.76 2.06
CA GLU A 114 -9.14 -5.83 1.13
C GLU A 114 -9.57 -5.28 -0.24
N ASP A 115 -10.41 -4.24 -0.26
CA ASP A 115 -10.83 -3.56 -1.50
C ASP A 115 -9.63 -2.98 -2.26
N VAL A 116 -8.68 -2.38 -1.54
CA VAL A 116 -7.41 -1.94 -2.12
C VAL A 116 -6.63 -3.12 -2.68
N VAL A 117 -6.56 -4.24 -1.96
CA VAL A 117 -5.80 -5.41 -2.39
C VAL A 117 -6.39 -6.01 -3.66
N ASP A 118 -7.71 -6.16 -3.73
CA ASP A 118 -8.39 -6.68 -4.92
C ASP A 118 -8.20 -5.76 -6.13
N TRP A 119 -8.13 -4.45 -5.90
CA TRP A 119 -7.88 -3.47 -6.95
C TRP A 119 -6.41 -3.43 -7.40
N LEU A 120 -5.47 -3.31 -6.47
CA LEU A 120 -4.06 -3.09 -6.77
C LEU A 120 -3.29 -4.38 -7.01
N PHE A 121 -3.75 -5.52 -6.50
CA PHE A 121 -3.06 -6.80 -6.58
C PHE A 121 -3.92 -7.93 -7.19
N PRO A 122 -4.58 -7.71 -8.35
CA PRO A 122 -5.46 -8.72 -8.93
C PRO A 122 -4.66 -10.00 -9.23
N ALA A 123 -5.19 -11.14 -8.80
CA ALA A 123 -4.54 -12.45 -8.89
C ALA A 123 -3.15 -12.53 -8.21
N GLY A 124 -2.86 -11.64 -7.26
CA GLY A 124 -1.58 -11.61 -6.53
C GLY A 124 -0.45 -10.91 -7.28
N ASN A 125 -0.72 -10.23 -8.41
CA ASN A 125 0.26 -9.41 -9.12
C ASN A 125 -0.07 -7.94 -8.92
N PHE A 126 0.94 -7.10 -8.69
CA PHE A 126 0.70 -5.66 -8.62
C PHE A 126 0.24 -5.14 -10.00
N SER A 127 -0.83 -4.34 -10.02
CA SER A 127 -1.54 -3.83 -11.21
C SER A 127 -0.70 -2.96 -12.14
N LEU A 128 0.57 -2.75 -11.79
CA LEU A 128 1.54 -2.02 -12.58
C LEU A 128 2.33 -2.97 -13.49
N GLY A 129 1.74 -3.55 -14.54
CA GLY A 129 2.49 -4.17 -15.65
C GLY A 129 3.60 -5.22 -15.34
N TYR A 130 3.81 -5.59 -14.08
CA TYR A 130 4.96 -6.31 -13.59
C TYR A 130 4.48 -7.72 -13.28
N GLY A 131 4.64 -8.58 -14.28
CA GLY A 131 4.08 -9.93 -14.28
C GLY A 131 3.90 -10.54 -15.67
N ALA A 132 4.06 -9.76 -16.75
CA ALA A 132 4.14 -10.29 -18.11
C ALA A 132 5.58 -10.61 -18.53
N ARG A 133 6.45 -11.12 -17.64
CA ARG A 133 7.56 -11.96 -18.11
C ARG A 133 7.00 -13.35 -18.34
N LYS A 134 6.49 -13.54 -19.56
CA LYS A 134 6.30 -14.87 -20.15
C LYS A 134 7.60 -15.64 -19.91
N SER A 135 7.50 -16.77 -19.22
CA SER A 135 8.48 -17.84 -19.33
C SER A 135 8.66 -18.12 -20.82
N ALA A 136 9.83 -17.77 -21.34
CA ALA A 136 10.33 -18.23 -22.63
C ALA A 136 11.13 -19.51 -22.38
#